data_AF-A0A5E8VN02-F1
#
_entry.id   AF-A0A5E8VN02-F1
#
_cell.length_a   1.000
_cell.length_b   1.000
_cell.length_c   1.000
_cell.angle_alpha   90.00
_cell.angle_beta   90.00
_cell.angle_gamma   90.00
#
_symmetry.space_group_name_H-M   'P 1'
#
loop_
_entity.id
_entity.type
_entity.pdbx_description
1 polymer ?
#
loop_
_entity_poly.entity_id
_entity_poly.type
_entity_poly.pdbx_seq_one_letter_code
_entity_poly.pdbx_strand_id
1 'polypeptide(L)'
;MSLTQFRVDDGPHTMDGLRLLAQEGNEQVEAFMGRKVMDVWAESVEHRGGRQSLFRDQYNALGRLNLAALQRIASAKYQRGPAFNRQHPFVEILFSDITESGEALNLSQLVREALPPAFHRMA
;
A
#
# COMPACT_ATOMS: atom_id res chain seq x y z
N MET A 1 -8.88 -16.44 12.24
CA MET A 1 -9.79 -16.11 11.11
C MET A 1 -8.93 -15.72 9.91
N SER A 2 -9.44 -15.87 8.67
CA SER A 2 -8.64 -15.64 7.45
C SER A 2 -9.34 -14.64 6.54
N LEU A 3 -8.57 -13.64 6.11
CA LEU A 3 -8.99 -12.72 5.06
C LEU A 3 -8.86 -13.40 3.69
N THR A 4 -9.83 -13.16 2.81
CA THR A 4 -9.89 -13.69 1.45
C THR A 4 -10.35 -12.62 0.46
N GLN A 5 -10.34 -12.92 -0.84
CA GLN A 5 -10.86 -12.03 -1.88
C GLN A 5 -10.27 -10.61 -1.88
N PHE A 6 -8.96 -10.51 -1.63
CA PHE A 6 -8.25 -9.24 -1.67
C PHE A 6 -8.37 -8.59 -3.05
N ARG A 7 -8.61 -7.28 -3.08
CA ARG A 7 -8.54 -6.45 -4.28
C ARG A 7 -8.14 -5.03 -3.92
N VAL A 8 -7.53 -4.33 -4.87
CA VAL A 8 -7.36 -2.88 -4.79
C VAL A 8 -8.73 -2.22 -4.98
N ASP A 9 -9.06 -1.28 -4.11
CA ASP A 9 -10.17 -0.35 -4.35
C ASP A 9 -9.63 0.90 -5.01
N ASP A 10 -9.82 0.97 -6.33
CA ASP A 10 -9.48 2.13 -7.15
C ASP A 10 -10.67 3.08 -7.38
N GLY A 11 -11.77 2.87 -6.65
CA GLY A 11 -12.92 3.76 -6.68
C GLY A 11 -12.63 5.17 -6.12
N PRO A 12 -13.55 6.12 -6.30
CA PRO A 12 -13.40 7.46 -5.75
C PRO A 12 -13.35 7.42 -4.21
N HIS A 13 -12.22 7.82 -3.62
CA HIS A 13 -12.08 7.96 -2.17
C HIS A 13 -11.16 9.13 -1.80
N THR A 14 -11.38 9.73 -0.63
CA THR A 14 -10.60 10.88 -0.14
C THR A 14 -9.25 10.49 0.48
N MET A 15 -9.02 9.21 0.74
CA MET A 15 -7.76 8.74 1.34
C MET A 15 -6.57 8.93 0.36
N ASP A 16 -5.44 9.39 0.89
CA ASP A 16 -4.18 9.57 0.15
C ASP A 16 -3.28 8.34 0.33
N GLY A 17 -3.54 7.29 -0.46
CA GLY A 17 -2.81 6.03 -0.42
C GLY A 17 -3.59 4.87 -1.04
N LEU A 18 -3.02 3.68 -0.94
CA LEU A 18 -3.59 2.46 -1.47
C LEU A 18 -4.64 1.89 -0.52
N ARG A 19 -5.86 1.71 -1.01
CA ARG A 19 -6.94 1.01 -0.30
C ARG A 19 -7.09 -0.41 -0.85
N LEU A 20 -7.27 -1.36 0.05
CA LEU A 20 -7.52 -2.76 -0.23
C LEU A 20 -8.83 -3.17 0.44
N LEU A 21 -9.60 -4.01 -0.26
CA LEU A 21 -10.78 -4.66 0.27
C LEU A 21 -10.52 -6.15 0.35
N ALA A 22 -10.92 -6.76 1.46
CA ALA A 22 -10.90 -8.19 1.70
C ALA A 22 -12.24 -8.65 2.28
N GLN A 23 -12.41 -9.96 2.43
CA GLN A 23 -13.57 -10.60 3.05
C GLN A 23 -13.13 -11.48 4.21
N GLU A 24 -13.80 -11.33 5.36
CA GLU A 24 -13.84 -12.32 6.42
C GLU A 24 -15.23 -12.96 6.44
N GLY A 25 -15.35 -14.16 5.88
CA GLY A 25 -16.68 -14.75 5.65
C GLY A 25 -17.51 -13.88 4.72
N ASN A 26 -18.59 -13.29 5.24
CA ASN A 26 -19.46 -12.36 4.52
C ASN A 26 -19.24 -10.88 4.90
N GLU A 27 -18.29 -10.61 5.79
CA GLU A 27 -17.98 -9.26 6.24
C GLU A 27 -16.82 -8.68 5.42
N GLN A 28 -17.01 -7.45 4.94
CA GLN A 28 -15.95 -6.72 4.26
C GLN A 28 -14.96 -6.17 5.29
N VAL A 29 -13.68 -6.43 5.05
CA VAL A 29 -12.57 -5.88 5.83
C VAL A 29 -11.77 -4.94 4.93
N GLU A 30 -11.45 -3.77 5.44
CA GLU A 30 -10.65 -2.77 4.74
C GLU A 30 -9.22 -2.78 5.24
N ALA A 31 -8.27 -2.65 4.31
CA ALA A 31 -6.88 -2.38 4.62
C ALA A 31 -6.39 -1.14 3.85
N PHE A 32 -5.49 -0.39 4.46
CA PHE A 32 -5.00 0.87 3.91
C PHE A 32 -3.51 1.02 4.10
N MET A 33 -2.82 1.50 3.07
CA MET A 33 -1.42 1.88 3.12
C MET A 33 -1.29 3.32 2.63
N GLY A 34 -0.92 4.23 3.54
CA GLY A 34 -0.76 5.64 3.19
C GLY A 34 0.31 5.87 2.11
N ARG A 35 0.14 6.90 1.27
CA ARG A 35 1.06 7.22 0.17
C ARG A 35 2.52 7.32 0.63
N LYS A 36 2.78 7.95 1.79
CA LYS A 36 4.14 8.04 2.34
C LYS A 36 4.77 6.68 2.61
N VAL A 37 3.99 5.68 3.05
CA VAL A 37 4.49 4.32 3.27
C VAL A 37 4.87 3.68 1.94
N MET A 38 4.04 3.86 0.90
CA MET A 38 4.36 3.38 -0.45
C MET A 38 5.56 4.07 -1.08
N ASP A 39 5.68 5.39 -0.93
CA ASP A 39 6.83 6.15 -1.42
C ASP A 39 8.14 5.55 -0.85
N VAL A 40 8.16 5.33 0.46
CA VAL A 40 9.33 4.78 1.17
C VAL A 40 9.59 3.33 0.75
N TRP A 41 8.56 2.51 0.57
CA TRP A 41 8.74 1.13 0.11
C TRP A 41 9.29 1.08 -1.32
N ALA A 42 8.78 1.91 -2.23
CA ALA A 42 9.31 2.01 -3.59
C ALA A 42 10.76 2.54 -3.61
N GLU A 43 11.05 3.58 -2.84
CA GLU A 43 12.40 4.14 -2.73
C GLU A 43 13.41 3.12 -2.17
N SER A 44 13.00 2.30 -1.20
CA SER A 44 13.84 1.23 -0.65
C SER A 44 14.28 0.19 -1.68
N VAL A 45 13.56 0.07 -2.81
CA VAL A 45 13.89 -0.85 -3.91
C VAL A 45 14.60 -0.13 -5.06
N GLU A 46 14.24 1.12 -5.38
CA GLU A 46 14.84 1.85 -6.52
C GLU A 46 16.30 2.25 -6.29
N HIS A 47 16.77 2.41 -5.04
CA HIS A 47 18.13 2.86 -4.69
C HIS A 47 18.59 4.16 -5.42
N ARG A 48 17.66 4.90 -6.02
CA ARG A 48 17.91 6.16 -6.75
C ARG A 48 17.58 7.32 -5.81
N GLY A 49 18.57 8.18 -5.56
CA GLY A 49 18.57 9.20 -4.51
C GLY A 49 17.62 10.38 -4.73
N GLY A 50 16.31 10.13 -4.82
CA GLY A 50 15.29 11.18 -4.85
C GLY A 50 13.90 10.62 -4.58
N ARG A 51 13.30 11.01 -3.45
CA ARG A 51 11.94 10.64 -3.09
C ARG A 51 10.92 11.29 -4.03
N GLN A 52 10.46 10.55 -5.02
CA GLN A 52 9.35 10.95 -5.89
C GLN A 52 8.03 10.37 -5.36
N SER A 53 7.10 11.25 -5.00
CA SER A 53 5.77 10.85 -4.56
C SER A 53 5.03 10.10 -5.66
N LEU A 54 4.39 8.99 -5.29
CA LEU A 54 3.52 8.22 -6.19
C LEU A 54 2.16 8.92 -6.34
N PHE A 55 1.69 9.05 -7.57
CA PHE A 55 0.31 9.45 -7.88
C PHE A 55 -0.66 8.28 -7.71
N ARG A 56 -1.96 8.58 -7.69
CA ARG A 56 -3.03 7.60 -7.47
C ARG A 56 -2.95 6.39 -8.40
N ASP A 57 -2.82 6.64 -9.68
CA ASP A 57 -2.78 5.56 -10.67
C ASP A 57 -1.52 4.70 -10.50
N GLN A 58 -0.41 5.31 -10.09
CA GLN A 58 0.84 4.59 -9.83
C GLN A 58 0.74 3.70 -8.59
N TYR A 59 0.20 4.21 -7.48
CA TYR A 59 0.04 3.36 -6.30
C TYR A 59 -1.02 2.28 -6.50
N ASN A 60 -2.09 2.54 -7.26
CA ASN A 60 -3.10 1.53 -7.59
C ASN A 60 -2.52 0.43 -8.51
N ALA A 61 -1.72 0.82 -9.51
CA ALA A 61 -1.02 -0.13 -10.38
C ALA A 61 -0.01 -0.98 -9.59
N LEU A 62 0.80 -0.35 -8.73
CA LEU A 62 1.71 -1.07 -7.82
C LEU A 62 0.95 -2.00 -6.88
N GLY A 63 -0.17 -1.55 -6.33
CA GLY A 63 -1.03 -2.37 -5.47
C GLY A 63 -1.54 -3.61 -6.18
N ARG A 64 -1.97 -3.49 -7.44
CA ARG A 64 -2.41 -4.62 -8.26
C ARG A 64 -1.27 -5.59 -8.56
N LEU A 65 -0.11 -5.07 -8.97
CA LEU A 65 1.07 -5.88 -9.29
C LEU A 65 1.58 -6.66 -8.07
N ASN A 66 1.42 -6.10 -6.87
CA ASN A 66 1.94 -6.62 -5.61
C ASN A 66 0.85 -7.16 -4.68
N LEU A 67 -0.33 -7.48 -5.21
CA LEU A 67 -1.51 -7.84 -4.40
C LEU A 67 -1.25 -9.04 -3.49
N ALA A 68 -0.48 -10.03 -3.95
CA ALA A 68 -0.13 -11.21 -3.15
C ALA A 68 0.75 -10.86 -1.93
N ALA A 69 1.73 -9.97 -2.09
CA ALA A 69 2.57 -9.50 -0.99
C ALA A 69 1.75 -8.68 0.01
N LEU A 70 0.92 -7.75 -0.50
CA LEU A 70 0.02 -6.94 0.31
C LEU A 70 -0.99 -7.79 1.09
N GLN A 71 -1.54 -8.83 0.47
CA GLN A 71 -2.41 -9.81 1.13
C GLN A 71 -1.70 -10.47 2.31
N ARG A 72 -0.44 -10.92 2.14
CA ARG A 72 0.33 -11.55 3.22
C ARG A 72 0.58 -10.58 4.37
N ILE A 73 1.00 -9.35 4.07
CA ILE A 73 1.23 -8.29 5.07
C ILE A 73 -0.06 -7.98 5.85
N ALA A 74 -1.15 -7.68 5.13
CA ALA A 74 -2.43 -7.33 5.74
C ALA A 74 -3.00 -8.49 6.56
N SER A 75 -2.94 -9.72 6.04
CA SER A 75 -3.44 -10.90 6.74
C SER A 75 -2.64 -11.19 8.02
N ALA A 76 -1.31 -11.06 7.98
CA ALA A 76 -0.47 -11.25 9.15
C ALA A 76 -0.80 -10.23 10.26
N LYS A 77 -0.96 -8.94 9.90
CA LYS A 77 -1.36 -7.91 10.85
C LYS A 77 -2.77 -8.14 11.41
N TYR A 78 -3.72 -8.49 10.54
CA TYR A 78 -5.10 -8.79 10.93
C TYR A 78 -5.17 -9.93 11.96
N GLN A 79 -4.45 -11.03 11.71
CA GLN A 79 -4.42 -12.20 12.59
C GLN A 79 -3.89 -11.91 14.00
N ARG A 80 -3.04 -10.89 14.17
CA ARG A 80 -2.54 -10.47 15.49
C ARG A 80 -3.62 -9.77 16.33
N GLY A 81 -4.70 -9.32 15.71
CA GLY A 81 -5.86 -8.78 16.39
C GLY A 81 -5.67 -7.38 16.99
N PRO A 82 -6.62 -6.92 17.83
CA PRO A 82 -6.74 -5.52 18.27
C PRO A 82 -5.57 -5.01 19.13
N ALA A 83 -4.82 -5.90 19.79
CA ALA A 83 -3.65 -5.53 20.57
C ALA A 83 -2.53 -4.93 19.71
N PHE A 84 -2.40 -5.40 18.47
CA PHE A 84 -1.40 -4.95 17.51
C PHE A 84 -1.98 -4.05 16.41
N ASN A 85 -3.29 -4.10 16.20
CA ASN A 85 -4.02 -3.28 15.24
C ASN A 85 -5.16 -2.53 15.94
N ARG A 86 -4.90 -1.31 16.42
CA ARG A 86 -5.87 -0.53 17.19
C ARG A 86 -7.17 -0.22 16.46
N GLN A 87 -7.16 -0.30 15.12
CA GLN A 87 -8.31 0.00 14.27
C GLN A 87 -9.07 -1.27 13.83
N HIS A 88 -8.74 -2.44 14.39
CA HIS A 88 -9.39 -3.71 14.05
C HIS A 88 -10.93 -3.60 14.05
N PRO A 89 -11.64 -4.07 13.00
CA PRO A 89 -11.13 -4.92 11.92
C PRO A 89 -10.40 -4.19 10.78
N PHE A 90 -10.44 -2.86 10.72
CA PHE A 90 -9.68 -2.09 9.72
C PHE A 90 -8.17 -2.28 9.90
N VAL A 91 -7.44 -2.56 8.83
CA VAL A 91 -5.99 -2.83 8.85
C VAL A 91 -5.21 -1.66 8.28
N GLU A 92 -4.63 -0.83 9.14
CA GLU A 92 -3.65 0.16 8.72
C GLU A 92 -2.29 -0.53 8.50
N ILE A 93 -1.79 -0.58 7.27
CA ILE A 93 -0.47 -1.14 6.95
C ILE A 93 0.59 -0.05 7.11
N LEU A 94 1.54 -0.31 8.01
CA LEU A 94 2.66 0.56 8.33
C LEU A 94 3.96 0.01 7.74
N PHE A 95 4.98 0.86 7.66
CA PHE A 95 6.30 0.45 7.20
C PHE A 95 6.94 -0.66 8.06
N SER A 96 6.61 -0.71 9.35
CA SER A 96 7.03 -1.80 10.24
C SER A 96 6.47 -3.15 9.79
N ASP A 97 5.21 -3.20 9.32
CA ASP A 97 4.59 -4.44 8.86
C ASP A 97 5.25 -4.94 7.57
N ILE A 98 5.61 -4.01 6.67
CA ILE A 98 6.39 -4.30 5.46
C ILE A 98 7.77 -4.87 5.85
N THR A 99 8.48 -4.19 6.74
CA THR A 99 9.81 -4.64 7.21
C THR A 99 9.75 -6.00 7.88
N GLU A 100 8.77 -6.24 8.75
CA GLU A 100 8.55 -7.51 9.45
C GLU A 100 8.19 -8.64 8.48
N SER A 101 7.47 -8.35 7.39
CA SER A 101 7.09 -9.34 6.40
C SER A 101 8.25 -9.82 5.52
N GLY A 102 9.27 -8.97 5.31
CA GLY A 102 10.36 -9.24 4.36
C GLY A 102 9.93 -9.26 2.89
N GLU A 103 8.70 -8.87 2.57
CA GLU A 103 8.21 -8.83 1.18
C GLU A 103 8.92 -7.76 0.36
N ALA A 104 9.37 -8.13 -0.83
CA ALA A 104 9.96 -7.20 -1.80
C ALA A 104 8.86 -6.59 -2.68
N LEU A 105 8.96 -5.28 -2.92
CA LEU A 105 8.08 -4.60 -3.86
C LEU A 105 8.54 -4.83 -5.29
N ASN A 106 7.69 -5.41 -6.13
CA ASN A 106 7.90 -5.50 -7.56
C ASN A 106 7.57 -4.14 -8.21
N LEU A 107 8.59 -3.52 -8.81
CA LEU A 107 8.51 -2.22 -9.50
C LEU A 107 8.52 -2.33 -11.02
N SER A 108 8.48 -3.54 -11.60
CA SER A 108 8.68 -3.77 -13.04
C SER A 108 7.71 -3.02 -13.96
N GLN A 109 6.54 -2.61 -13.46
CA GLN A 109 5.53 -1.86 -14.22
C GLN A 109 5.37 -0.42 -13.71
N LEU A 110 6.24 0.05 -12.81
CA LEU A 110 6.18 1.42 -12.33
C LEU A 110 6.71 2.37 -13.42
N VAL A 111 5.81 3.13 -14.02
CA VAL A 111 6.15 4.25 -14.90
C VAL A 111 6.11 5.53 -14.08
N ARG A 112 7.28 6.14 -13.83
CA ARG A 112 7.39 7.43 -13.17
C ARG A 112 7.01 8.53 -14.18
N GLU A 113 5.88 9.19 -13.95
CA GLU A 113 5.52 10.39 -14.71
C GLU A 113 6.48 11.53 -14.37
N ALA A 114 6.85 12.33 -15.37
CA ALA A 114 7.62 13.54 -15.13
C ALA A 114 6.78 14.51 -14.29
N LEU A 115 7.37 15.07 -13.24
CA LEU A 115 6.72 16.13 -12.46
C LEU A 115 6.38 17.29 -13.40
N PRO A 116 5.13 17.79 -13.40
CA PRO A 116 4.79 18.94 -14.22
C PRO A 116 5.66 20.15 -13.82
N PRO A 117 5.98 21.07 -14.76
CA PRO A 117 6.79 22.26 -14.52
C PRO A 117 6.44 23.02 -13.24
N ALA A 118 5.15 23.16 -12.94
CA ALA A 118 4.62 23.87 -11.77
C ALA A 118 4.99 23.26 -10.40
N PHE A 119 5.44 22.01 -10.37
CA PHE A 119 5.85 21.30 -9.15
C PHE A 119 7.37 21.16 -9.00
N HIS A 120 8.15 21.70 -9.95
CA HIS A 120 9.59 21.83 -9.73
C HIS A 120 9.84 22.91 -8.68
N ARG A 121 10.75 22.63 -7.76
CA ARG A 121 11.22 23.62 -6.80
C ARG A 121 11.81 24.80 -7.58
N MET A 122 11.30 26.02 -7.35
CA MET A 122 11.93 27.21 -7.91
C MET A 122 13.33 27.34 -7.27
N ALA A 123 14.34 27.53 -8.12
CA ALA A 123 15.74 27.67 -7.74
C ALA A 123 16.01 28.99 -7.02
#